data_AF-A2FJQ7-F1
#
_entry.id   AF-A2FJQ7-F1
#
_cell.length_a   1.000
_cell.length_b   1.000
_cell.length_c   1.000
_cell.angle_alpha   90.00
_cell.angle_beta   90.00
_cell.angle_gamma   90.00
#
_symmetry.space_group_name_H-M   'P 1'
#
loop_
_entity.id
_entity.type
_entity.pdbx_description
1 polymer ?
#
loop_
_entity_poly.entity_id
_entity_poly.type
_entity_poly.pdbx_seq_one_letter_code
_entity_poly.pdbx_strand_id
1 'polypeptide(L)'
;MSEICTFADKQRGIYTTSDGMLYFTKSNTFEVVNGPLIFQAPLRILTSTAYDPYFVVITSDGNLYLLSHEDKRVVLQSVIPANAGFIESIIIDKEKLVIKLVSTHGTFVYREHHWNLITEPLEALIINPDTKANAQCAKLENEIAHAVEEKSFEAYKKSASTYLVYIATYLPQQAFIATWYDMIHSKLPFNEADVNQFWNEVIGLLSSIERVASLLDELEMSLTMAKDKK
;
A
#
# COMPACT_ATOMS: atom_id res chain seq x y z
N MET A 1 -3.34 29.46 25.22
CA MET A 1 -3.47 29.55 23.74
C MET A 1 -4.77 28.87 23.40
N SER A 2 -5.69 29.51 22.68
CA SER A 2 -6.95 28.88 22.27
C SER A 2 -6.65 27.80 21.24
N GLU A 3 -6.99 26.55 21.54
CA GLU A 3 -6.94 25.46 20.55
C GLU A 3 -7.82 25.85 19.36
N ILE A 4 -7.22 25.84 18.15
CA ILE A 4 -7.96 26.11 16.93
C ILE A 4 -8.71 24.82 16.57
N CYS A 5 -10.01 24.81 16.81
CA CYS A 5 -10.89 23.73 16.38
C CYS A 5 -11.35 23.97 14.94
N THR A 6 -11.17 22.98 14.08
CA THR A 6 -11.64 23.00 12.68
C THR A 6 -12.65 21.88 12.46
N PHE A 7 -13.88 22.22 12.06
CA PHE A 7 -14.84 21.20 11.63
C PHE A 7 -14.37 20.56 10.33
N ALA A 8 -14.31 19.22 10.33
CA ALA A 8 -14.16 18.47 9.10
C ALA A 8 -15.52 18.19 8.44
N ASP A 9 -16.56 17.94 9.24
CA ASP A 9 -17.94 17.87 8.79
C ASP A 9 -18.89 18.17 9.96
N LYS A 10 -19.49 19.37 9.92
CA LYS A 10 -20.42 19.82 10.95
C LYS A 10 -21.73 19.03 10.94
N GLN A 11 -22.21 18.61 9.77
CA GLN A 11 -23.51 17.92 9.63
C GLN A 11 -23.44 16.51 10.23
N ARG A 12 -22.39 15.76 9.92
CA ARG A 12 -22.18 14.40 10.48
C ARG A 12 -21.47 14.41 11.84
N GLY A 13 -21.01 15.57 12.29
CA GLY A 13 -20.55 15.81 13.66
C GLY A 13 -19.13 15.30 13.91
N ILE A 14 -18.16 15.89 13.23
CA ILE A 14 -16.73 15.61 13.41
C ILE A 14 -15.89 16.88 13.27
N TYR A 15 -15.01 17.11 14.25
CA TYR A 15 -14.02 18.18 14.20
C TYR A 15 -12.67 17.69 14.73
N THR A 16 -11.62 18.44 14.39
CA THR A 16 -10.27 18.15 14.85
C THR A 16 -9.59 19.42 15.34
N THR A 17 -8.63 19.25 16.24
CA THR A 17 -7.74 20.29 16.75
C THR A 17 -6.37 20.17 16.09
N SER A 18 -5.60 21.26 16.13
CA SER A 18 -4.28 21.34 15.50
C SER A 18 -3.24 20.36 16.04
N ASP A 19 -3.43 19.85 17.25
CA ASP A 19 -2.57 18.87 17.92
C ASP A 19 -2.96 17.41 17.62
N GLY A 20 -3.96 17.19 16.76
CA GLY A 20 -4.34 15.86 16.30
C GLY A 20 -5.41 15.17 17.14
N MET A 21 -6.07 15.87 18.06
CA MET A 21 -7.29 15.34 18.68
C MET A 21 -8.46 15.45 17.70
N LEU A 22 -9.30 14.42 17.69
CA LEU A 22 -10.48 14.31 16.86
C LEU A 22 -11.68 13.97 17.73
N TYR A 23 -12.75 14.73 17.58
CA TYR A 23 -13.95 14.63 18.39
C TYR A 23 -15.15 14.29 17.52
N PHE A 24 -15.95 13.35 18.00
CA PHE A 24 -17.32 13.17 17.53
C PHE A 24 -18.26 14.09 18.27
N THR A 25 -19.15 14.75 17.55
CA THR A 25 -20.20 15.59 18.12
C THR A 25 -21.58 15.13 17.70
N LYS A 26 -22.61 15.61 18.40
CA LYS A 26 -23.97 15.56 17.86
C LYS A 26 -24.02 16.42 16.59
N SER A 27 -24.73 15.92 15.58
CA SER A 27 -24.92 16.58 14.30
C SER A 27 -25.26 18.06 14.45
N ASN A 28 -24.55 18.92 13.72
CA ASN A 28 -24.68 20.37 13.72
C ASN A 28 -24.31 21.09 15.03
N THR A 29 -23.71 20.40 16.00
CA THR A 29 -23.32 20.97 17.30
C THR A 29 -21.83 20.78 17.60
N PHE A 30 -21.37 21.41 18.68
CA PHE A 30 -20.07 21.15 19.32
C PHE A 30 -20.18 20.21 20.52
N GLU A 31 -21.36 19.65 20.78
CA GLU A 31 -21.56 18.76 21.93
C GLU A 31 -20.88 17.42 21.65
N VAL A 32 -19.77 17.21 22.35
CA VAL A 32 -18.94 16.01 22.22
C VAL A 32 -19.69 14.79 22.75
N VAL A 33 -19.67 13.70 21.98
CA VAL A 33 -20.35 12.44 22.33
C VAL A 33 -19.44 11.53 23.16
N ASN A 34 -18.17 11.42 22.77
CA ASN A 34 -17.18 10.51 23.36
C ASN A 34 -15.85 11.24 23.65
N GLY A 35 -14.95 10.62 24.42
CA GLY A 35 -13.58 11.13 24.57
C GLY A 35 -12.87 11.29 23.22
N PRO A 36 -11.88 12.20 23.12
CA PRO A 36 -11.17 12.43 21.88
C PRO A 36 -10.44 11.18 21.41
N LEU A 37 -10.42 10.99 20.09
CA LEU A 37 -9.46 10.11 19.44
C LEU A 37 -8.18 10.91 19.20
N ILE A 38 -7.05 10.33 19.60
CA ILE A 38 -5.74 10.98 19.51
C ILE A 38 -5.00 10.39 18.32
N PHE A 39 -4.68 11.24 17.35
CA PHE A 39 -3.91 10.89 16.16
C PHE A 39 -2.63 11.71 16.08
N GLN A 40 -1.63 11.17 15.39
CA GLN A 40 -0.42 11.93 15.10
C GLN A 40 -0.69 12.98 14.02
N ALA A 41 -0.59 14.25 14.40
CA ALA A 41 -0.68 15.37 13.48
C ALA A 41 0.54 15.45 12.54
N PRO A 42 0.40 15.94 11.29
CA PRO A 42 -0.85 16.35 10.67
C PRO A 42 -1.73 15.15 10.25
N LEU A 43 -3.05 15.36 10.27
CA LEU A 43 -4.04 14.39 9.80
C LEU A 43 -4.97 15.03 8.79
N ARG A 44 -5.50 14.23 7.88
CA ARG A 44 -6.48 14.61 6.87
C ARG A 44 -7.75 13.81 7.07
N ILE A 45 -8.88 14.48 7.18
CA ILE A 45 -10.21 13.86 7.29
C ILE A 45 -10.93 14.05 5.96
N LEU A 46 -11.36 12.95 5.33
CA LEU A 46 -12.15 12.96 4.10
C LEU A 46 -13.61 12.68 4.43
N THR A 47 -14.48 13.59 4.01
CA THR A 47 -15.88 13.65 4.41
C THR A 47 -16.80 13.63 3.18
N SER A 48 -16.57 12.74 2.22
CA SER A 48 -17.50 12.54 1.09
C SER A 48 -18.72 11.71 1.49
N THR A 49 -19.88 11.97 0.88
CA THR A 49 -21.07 11.10 0.99
C THR A 49 -20.86 9.74 0.32
N ALA A 50 -19.91 9.66 -0.63
CA ALA A 50 -19.49 8.38 -1.20
C ALA A 50 -19.01 7.39 -0.13
N TYR A 51 -18.48 7.90 0.99
CA TYR A 51 -17.94 7.11 2.09
C TYR A 51 -18.97 6.74 3.15
N ASP A 52 -20.20 7.26 3.11
CA ASP A 52 -21.21 7.01 4.15
C ASP A 52 -21.39 5.50 4.43
N PRO A 53 -21.43 5.05 5.69
CA PRO A 53 -21.49 5.84 6.92
C PRO A 53 -20.11 6.21 7.51
N TYR A 54 -19.04 6.22 6.72
CA TYR A 54 -17.67 6.40 7.23
C TYR A 54 -17.09 7.79 6.95
N PHE A 55 -16.23 8.24 7.85
CA PHE A 55 -15.16 9.19 7.55
C PHE A 55 -13.86 8.43 7.32
N VAL A 56 -13.04 8.91 6.39
CA VAL A 56 -11.69 8.38 6.17
C VAL A 56 -10.69 9.34 6.81
N VAL A 57 -9.83 8.84 7.69
CA VAL A 57 -8.75 9.63 8.27
C VAL A 57 -7.42 9.07 7.81
N ILE A 58 -6.55 9.94 7.29
CA ILE A 58 -5.19 9.60 6.91
C ILE A 58 -4.25 10.44 7.76
N THR A 59 -3.30 9.78 8.38
CA THR A 59 -2.32 10.39 9.29
C THR A 59 -0.95 10.47 8.63
N SER A 60 -0.11 11.35 9.14
CA SER A 60 1.22 11.65 8.58
C SER A 60 2.19 10.46 8.58
N ASP A 61 1.99 9.49 9.47
CA ASP A 61 2.76 8.25 9.55
C ASP A 61 2.23 7.15 8.61
N GLY A 62 1.25 7.48 7.75
CA GLY A 62 0.72 6.57 6.75
C GLY A 62 -0.40 5.66 7.23
N ASN A 63 -0.97 5.87 8.43
CA ASN A 63 -2.15 5.11 8.83
C ASN A 63 -3.43 5.66 8.20
N LEU A 64 -4.30 4.74 7.77
CA LEU A 64 -5.66 4.97 7.32
C LEU A 64 -6.64 4.42 8.35
N TYR A 65 -7.63 5.23 8.72
CA TYR A 65 -8.71 4.84 9.61
C TYR A 65 -10.06 5.04 8.93
N LEU A 66 -10.97 4.08 9.14
CA LEU A 66 -12.40 4.29 8.90
C LEU A 66 -13.09 4.54 10.24
N LEU A 67 -13.74 5.69 10.34
CA LEU A 67 -14.52 6.13 11.49
C LEU A 67 -16.01 6.04 11.13
N SER A 68 -16.80 5.26 11.85
CA SER A 68 -18.26 5.27 11.65
C SER A 68 -18.86 6.51 12.32
N HIS A 69 -19.57 7.32 11.54
CA HIS A 69 -20.27 8.48 12.08
C HIS A 69 -21.61 8.13 12.74
N GLU A 70 -22.09 6.90 12.55
CA GLU A 70 -23.26 6.36 13.23
C GLU A 70 -22.87 5.81 14.60
N ASP A 71 -21.85 4.94 14.65
CA ASP A 71 -21.35 4.31 15.88
C ASP A 71 -20.43 5.22 16.71
N LYS A 72 -19.94 6.32 16.13
CA LYS A 72 -18.97 7.25 16.74
C LYS A 72 -17.69 6.55 17.24
N ARG A 73 -17.13 5.64 16.44
CA ARG A 73 -15.90 4.86 16.75
C ARG A 73 -15.06 4.53 15.51
N VAL A 74 -13.83 4.09 15.75
CA VAL A 74 -12.97 3.45 14.73
C VAL A 74 -13.52 2.07 14.40
N VAL A 75 -13.74 1.81 13.11
CA VAL A 75 -14.20 0.51 12.58
C VAL A 75 -13.04 -0.26 11.96
N LEU A 76 -12.08 0.46 11.37
CA LEU A 76 -10.94 -0.13 10.69
C LEU A 76 -9.73 0.78 10.87
N GLN A 77 -8.57 0.17 11.11
CA GLN A 77 -7.26 0.79 11.04
C GLN A 77 -6.37 -0.07 10.12
N SER A 78 -5.57 0.58 9.28
CA SER A 78 -4.59 -0.08 8.43
C SER A 78 -3.44 0.86 8.09
N VAL A 79 -2.25 0.31 7.84
CA VAL A 79 -1.10 1.06 7.34
C VAL A 79 -1.16 1.06 5.82
N ILE A 80 -1.16 2.24 5.20
CA ILE A 80 -1.16 2.38 3.74
C ILE A 80 0.17 1.79 3.20
N PRO A 81 0.14 0.98 2.12
CA PRO A 81 1.37 0.44 1.54
C PRO A 81 2.35 1.56 1.17
N ALA A 82 3.60 1.45 1.64
CA ALA A 82 4.62 2.49 1.42
C ALA A 82 4.88 2.77 -0.07
N ASN A 83 4.63 1.79 -0.94
CA ASN A 83 4.74 1.92 -2.39
C ASN A 83 3.48 2.43 -3.09
N ALA A 84 2.39 2.77 -2.39
CA ALA A 84 1.21 3.32 -3.06
C ALA A 84 1.56 4.59 -3.85
N GLY A 85 2.54 5.37 -3.40
CA GLY A 85 2.83 6.67 -4.00
C GLY A 85 1.68 7.63 -3.70
N PHE A 86 1.31 8.47 -4.68
CA PHE A 86 0.22 9.42 -4.48
C PHE A 86 -1.15 8.73 -4.59
N ILE A 87 -2.00 8.90 -3.59
CA ILE A 87 -3.36 8.35 -3.58
C ILE A 87 -4.27 9.28 -4.38
N GLU A 88 -4.72 8.80 -5.54
CA GLU A 88 -5.59 9.54 -6.45
C GLU A 88 -7.06 9.38 -6.07
N SER A 89 -7.46 8.19 -5.63
CA SER A 89 -8.81 7.96 -5.13
C SER A 89 -8.90 6.84 -4.10
N ILE A 90 -9.93 6.92 -3.27
CA ILE A 90 -10.29 5.91 -2.28
C ILE A 90 -11.73 5.50 -2.55
N ILE A 91 -11.96 4.19 -2.65
CA ILE A 91 -13.27 3.58 -2.87
C ILE A 91 -13.51 2.61 -1.72
N ILE A 92 -14.70 2.64 -1.12
CA ILE A 92 -15.07 1.78 0.01
C ILE A 92 -16.27 0.94 -0.40
N ASP A 93 -16.08 -0.39 -0.44
CA ASP A 93 -17.18 -1.34 -0.46
C ASP A 93 -17.67 -1.53 0.98
N LYS A 94 -18.83 -0.95 1.26
CA LYS A 94 -19.39 -0.75 2.61
C LYS A 94 -19.89 -2.05 3.21
N GLU A 95 -20.38 -2.98 2.38
CA GLU A 95 -20.96 -4.25 2.83
C GLU A 95 -19.87 -5.22 3.28
N LYS A 96 -18.73 -5.22 2.57
CA LYS A 96 -17.61 -6.14 2.83
C LYS A 96 -16.48 -5.49 3.62
N LEU A 97 -16.60 -4.20 3.93
CA LEU A 97 -15.57 -3.36 4.54
C LEU A 97 -14.23 -3.45 3.79
N VAL A 98 -14.31 -3.43 2.45
CA VAL A 98 -13.14 -3.49 1.57
C VAL A 98 -12.77 -2.08 1.12
N ILE A 99 -11.49 -1.74 1.20
CA ILE A 99 -10.98 -0.43 0.77
C ILE A 99 -10.15 -0.63 -0.48
N LYS A 100 -10.46 0.10 -1.55
CA LYS A 100 -9.65 0.17 -2.76
C LYS A 100 -8.99 1.55 -2.83
N LEU A 101 -7.66 1.58 -2.83
CA LEU A 101 -6.86 2.76 -3.10
C LEU A 101 -6.41 2.71 -4.55
N VAL A 102 -6.79 3.71 -5.34
CA VAL A 102 -6.19 3.94 -6.66
C VAL A 102 -5.10 4.95 -6.46
N SER A 103 -3.89 4.58 -6.85
CA SER A 103 -2.69 5.36 -6.62
C SER A 103 -1.79 5.37 -7.84
N THR A 104 -0.82 6.29 -7.88
CA THR A 104 0.10 6.44 -9.02
C THR A 104 0.89 5.17 -9.34
N HIS A 105 1.06 4.28 -8.37
CA HIS A 105 1.80 3.02 -8.54
C HIS A 105 0.90 1.79 -8.68
N GLY A 106 -0.42 1.96 -8.66
CA GLY A 106 -1.37 0.89 -8.93
C GLY A 106 -2.61 0.95 -8.04
N THR A 107 -3.43 -0.10 -8.13
CA THR A 107 -4.66 -0.20 -7.33
C THR A 107 -4.45 -1.16 -6.18
N PHE A 108 -4.50 -0.71 -4.94
CA PHE A 108 -4.37 -1.55 -3.75
C PHE A 108 -5.75 -1.85 -3.16
N VAL A 109 -5.98 -3.08 -2.74
CA VAL A 109 -7.23 -3.49 -2.10
C VAL A 109 -6.96 -4.10 -0.74
N TYR A 110 -7.51 -3.45 0.29
CA TYR A 110 -7.54 -3.95 1.66
C TYR A 110 -8.72 -4.87 1.85
N ARG A 111 -8.43 -6.13 2.19
CA ARG A 111 -9.41 -7.15 2.55
C ARG A 111 -8.76 -8.07 3.58
N GLU A 112 -9.53 -8.57 4.55
CA GLU A 112 -9.04 -9.57 5.51
C GLU A 112 -7.73 -9.16 6.21
N HIS A 113 -7.61 -7.88 6.56
CA HIS A 113 -6.44 -7.29 7.23
C HIS A 113 -5.16 -7.13 6.39
N HIS A 114 -5.22 -7.37 5.07
CA HIS A 114 -4.07 -7.25 4.19
C HIS A 114 -4.34 -6.37 2.96
N TRP A 115 -3.32 -5.63 2.52
CA TRP A 115 -3.35 -4.89 1.25
C TRP A 115 -2.84 -5.77 0.11
N ASN A 116 -3.60 -5.83 -0.97
CA ASN A 116 -3.26 -6.57 -2.18
C ASN A 116 -3.18 -5.62 -3.37
N LEU A 117 -2.06 -5.62 -4.09
CA LEU A 117 -1.95 -4.88 -5.34
C LEU A 117 -2.76 -5.58 -6.44
N ILE A 118 -3.83 -4.93 -6.89
CA ILE A 118 -4.55 -5.26 -8.11
C ILE A 118 -3.83 -4.60 -9.28
N THR A 119 -3.04 -5.39 -9.99
CA THR A 119 -2.70 -5.10 -11.39
C THR A 119 -3.95 -5.36 -12.23
N GLU A 120 -4.59 -4.31 -12.76
CA GLU A 120 -5.73 -4.48 -13.68
C GLU A 120 -5.35 -5.28 -14.95
N PRO A 121 -6.32 -5.94 -15.60
CA PRO A 121 -6.06 -7.12 -16.41
C PRO A 121 -5.64 -6.78 -17.84
N LEU A 122 -4.62 -7.47 -18.34
CA LEU A 122 -4.59 -7.82 -19.77
C LEU A 122 -5.89 -8.59 -20.07
N GLU A 123 -6.68 -8.00 -20.96
CA GLU A 123 -7.93 -8.38 -21.62
C GLU A 123 -8.56 -9.76 -21.31
N ALA A 124 -9.90 -9.73 -21.26
CA ALA A 124 -10.85 -10.79 -20.93
C ALA A 124 -10.89 -12.02 -21.86
N LEU A 125 -9.75 -12.52 -22.34
CA LEU A 125 -9.70 -13.62 -23.33
C LEU A 125 -8.65 -14.70 -23.06
N ILE A 126 -8.16 -14.84 -21.83
CA ILE A 126 -7.27 -15.94 -21.46
C ILE A 126 -7.98 -16.85 -20.45
N ILE A 127 -8.42 -18.00 -20.95
CA ILE A 127 -9.25 -19.01 -20.26
C ILE A 127 -8.45 -19.73 -19.14
N ASN A 128 -7.13 -19.51 -19.06
CA ASN A 128 -6.25 -20.13 -18.08
C ASN A 128 -5.50 -19.08 -17.22
N PRO A 129 -5.74 -19.03 -15.88
CA PRO A 129 -5.02 -18.18 -14.94
C PRO A 129 -3.49 -18.29 -15.01
N ASP A 130 -2.96 -19.49 -15.27
CA ASP A 130 -1.51 -19.73 -15.34
C ASP A 130 -0.93 -19.08 -16.59
N THR A 131 -1.62 -19.17 -17.73
CA THR A 131 -1.21 -18.50 -18.98
C THR A 131 -1.20 -16.98 -18.81
N LYS A 132 -2.14 -16.44 -18.03
CA LYS A 132 -2.21 -15.00 -17.73
C LYS A 132 -1.06 -14.55 -16.83
N ALA A 133 -0.79 -15.29 -15.76
CA ALA A 133 0.32 -15.00 -14.86
C ALA A 133 1.66 -15.03 -15.62
N ASN A 134 1.86 -16.04 -16.46
CA ASN A 134 3.07 -16.17 -17.28
C ASN A 134 3.19 -15.05 -18.32
N ALA A 135 2.11 -14.65 -18.99
CA ALA A 135 2.13 -13.54 -19.94
C ALA A 135 2.48 -12.20 -19.28
N GLN A 136 1.93 -11.94 -18.09
CA GLN A 136 2.25 -10.75 -17.31
C GLN A 136 3.69 -10.78 -16.79
N CYS A 137 4.19 -11.94 -16.38
CA CYS A 137 5.61 -12.12 -16.02
C CYS A 137 6.51 -11.80 -17.21
N ALA A 138 6.25 -12.37 -18.39
CA ALA A 138 7.04 -12.11 -19.59
C ALA A 138 7.03 -10.63 -19.99
N LYS A 139 5.88 -9.95 -19.85
CA LYS A 139 5.79 -8.51 -20.09
C LYS A 139 6.70 -7.73 -19.13
N LEU A 140 6.62 -8.01 -17.84
CA LEU A 140 7.41 -7.33 -16.82
C LEU A 140 8.91 -7.66 -16.95
N GLU A 141 9.26 -8.88 -17.32
CA GLU A 141 10.64 -9.28 -17.63
C GLU A 141 11.21 -8.48 -18.80
N ASN A 142 10.42 -8.28 -19.87
CA ASN A 142 10.81 -7.43 -20.99
C ASN A 142 10.99 -5.97 -20.57
N GLU A 143 10.12 -5.43 -19.72
CA GLU A 143 10.26 -4.07 -19.19
C GLU A 143 11.52 -3.92 -18.32
N ILE A 144 11.84 -4.92 -17.51
CA ILE A 144 13.09 -4.96 -16.73
C ILE A 144 14.30 -4.98 -17.66
N ALA A 145 14.30 -5.85 -18.67
CA ALA A 145 15.38 -5.95 -19.64
C ALA A 145 15.58 -4.62 -20.38
N HIS A 146 14.49 -4.01 -20.85
CA HIS A 146 14.52 -2.71 -21.51
C HIS A 146 15.10 -1.61 -20.59
N ALA A 147 14.70 -1.58 -19.32
CA ALA A 147 15.24 -0.62 -18.35
C ALA A 147 16.75 -0.80 -18.11
N VAL A 148 17.22 -2.05 -18.12
CA VAL A 148 18.66 -2.39 -18.04
C VAL A 148 19.40 -1.93 -19.30
N GLU A 149 18.84 -2.15 -20.49
CA GLU A 149 19.40 -1.70 -21.78
C GLU A 149 19.50 -0.17 -21.86
N GLU A 150 18.44 0.54 -21.44
CA GLU A 150 18.40 2.01 -21.37
C GLU A 150 19.23 2.59 -20.23
N LYS A 151 19.73 1.76 -19.31
CA LYS A 151 20.42 2.16 -18.08
C LYS A 151 19.58 3.12 -17.23
N SER A 152 18.26 2.97 -17.27
CA SER A 152 17.31 3.75 -16.47
C SER A 152 17.03 3.05 -15.16
N PHE A 153 17.71 3.47 -14.09
CA PHE A 153 17.53 2.85 -12.78
C PHE A 153 16.11 3.03 -12.22
N GLU A 154 15.49 4.20 -12.45
CA GLU A 154 14.10 4.45 -12.02
C GLU A 154 13.10 3.52 -12.73
N ALA A 155 13.25 3.32 -14.04
CA ALA A 155 12.43 2.36 -14.78
C ALA A 155 12.66 0.93 -14.27
N TYR A 156 13.92 0.58 -13.98
CA TYR A 156 14.27 -0.71 -13.41
C TYR A 156 13.61 -0.92 -12.05
N LYS A 157 13.74 0.03 -11.11
CA LYS A 157 13.12 -0.03 -9.77
C LYS A 157 11.63 -0.29 -9.88
N LYS A 158 10.94 0.46 -10.75
CA LYS A 158 9.50 0.33 -10.95
C LYS A 158 9.11 -1.05 -11.49
N SER A 159 9.70 -1.48 -12.60
CA SER A 159 9.33 -2.74 -13.25
C SER A 159 9.76 -3.96 -12.42
N ALA A 160 10.94 -3.93 -11.81
CA ALA A 160 11.43 -5.01 -10.94
C ALA A 160 10.62 -5.15 -9.64
N SER A 161 10.24 -4.04 -9.00
CA SER A 161 9.35 -4.09 -7.82
C SER A 161 7.98 -4.67 -8.19
N THR A 162 7.42 -4.19 -9.31
CA THR A 162 6.10 -4.64 -9.79
C THR A 162 6.13 -6.13 -10.11
N TYR A 163 7.20 -6.59 -10.75
CA TYR A 163 7.43 -8.00 -11.05
C TYR A 163 7.51 -8.86 -9.79
N LEU A 164 8.35 -8.49 -8.83
CA LEU A 164 8.54 -9.25 -7.59
C LEU A 164 7.25 -9.33 -6.76
N VAL A 165 6.49 -8.25 -6.67
CA VAL A 165 5.16 -8.24 -6.03
C VAL A 165 4.19 -9.15 -6.79
N TYR A 166 4.20 -9.10 -8.12
CA TYR A 166 3.31 -9.91 -8.95
C TYR A 166 3.58 -11.41 -8.79
N ILE A 167 4.84 -11.85 -8.88
CA ILE A 167 5.19 -13.26 -8.73
C ILE A 167 4.95 -13.75 -7.29
N ALA A 168 5.20 -12.93 -6.27
CA ALA A 168 4.89 -13.24 -4.88
C ALA A 168 3.38 -13.44 -4.64
N THR A 169 2.56 -12.66 -5.35
CA THR A 169 1.10 -12.71 -5.22
C THR A 169 0.53 -13.92 -5.96
N TYR A 170 0.94 -14.16 -7.21
CA TYR A 170 0.22 -15.04 -8.13
C TYR A 170 0.92 -16.37 -8.44
N LEU A 171 2.23 -16.49 -8.26
CA LEU A 171 2.96 -17.72 -8.56
C LEU A 171 3.17 -18.62 -7.33
N PRO A 172 3.49 -19.91 -7.51
CA PRO A 172 3.91 -20.79 -6.42
C PRO A 172 5.13 -20.24 -5.69
N GLN A 173 5.19 -20.44 -4.37
CA GLN A 173 6.26 -19.92 -3.51
C GLN A 173 7.66 -20.34 -3.99
N GLN A 174 7.81 -21.58 -4.48
CA GLN A 174 9.08 -22.07 -5.02
C GLN A 174 9.55 -21.28 -6.25
N ALA A 175 8.62 -20.89 -7.13
CA ALA A 175 8.94 -20.07 -8.29
C ALA A 175 9.38 -18.66 -7.87
N PHE A 176 8.65 -18.06 -6.92
CA PHE A 176 9.03 -16.77 -6.34
C PHE A 176 10.43 -16.79 -5.75
N ILE A 177 10.74 -17.78 -4.91
CA ILE A 177 12.06 -17.90 -4.26
C ILE A 177 13.16 -18.04 -5.31
N ALA A 178 12.98 -18.93 -6.31
CA ALA A 178 13.97 -19.10 -7.37
C ALA A 178 14.26 -17.78 -8.11
N THR A 179 13.20 -17.07 -8.52
CA THR A 179 13.31 -15.78 -9.21
C THR A 179 13.96 -14.71 -8.33
N TRP A 180 13.61 -14.65 -7.04
CA TRP A 180 14.23 -13.73 -6.10
C TRP A 180 15.76 -13.92 -6.05
N TYR A 181 16.21 -15.17 -5.85
CA TYR A 181 17.64 -15.48 -5.81
C TYR A 181 18.35 -15.13 -7.12
N ASP A 182 17.73 -15.42 -8.27
CA ASP A 182 18.30 -15.07 -9.58
C ASP A 182 18.44 -13.55 -9.75
N MET A 183 17.44 -12.77 -9.32
CA MET A 183 17.46 -11.32 -9.46
C MET A 183 18.49 -10.64 -8.55
N ILE A 184 18.61 -11.03 -7.28
CA ILE A 184 19.56 -10.38 -6.36
C ILE A 184 21.03 -10.71 -6.68
N HIS A 185 21.28 -11.87 -7.30
CA HIS A 185 22.63 -12.27 -7.74
C HIS A 185 22.98 -11.77 -9.15
N SER A 186 22.02 -11.19 -9.86
CA SER A 186 22.25 -10.67 -11.21
C SER A 186 23.23 -9.50 -11.20
N LYS A 187 24.09 -9.44 -12.22
CA LYS A 187 24.99 -8.30 -12.44
C LYS A 187 24.23 -7.20 -13.17
N LEU A 188 23.90 -6.14 -12.45
CA LEU A 188 23.20 -4.98 -12.99
C LEU A 188 24.17 -3.86 -13.36
N PRO A 189 23.93 -3.11 -14.45
CA PRO A 189 24.78 -2.01 -14.89
C PRO A 189 24.49 -0.70 -14.12
N PHE A 190 24.12 -0.80 -12.84
CA PHE A 190 23.74 0.33 -11.99
C PHE A 190 24.72 0.46 -10.80
N ASN A 191 24.64 1.59 -10.09
CA ASN A 191 25.43 1.79 -8.89
C ASN A 191 25.05 0.76 -7.81
N GLU A 192 26.06 0.14 -7.22
CA GLU A 192 25.87 -0.95 -6.26
C GLU A 192 25.20 -0.50 -4.95
N ALA A 193 25.48 0.73 -4.47
CA ALA A 193 24.82 1.28 -3.29
C ALA A 193 23.32 1.49 -3.55
N ASP A 194 22.97 2.02 -4.72
CA ASP A 194 21.58 2.26 -5.13
C ASP A 194 20.82 0.93 -5.29
N VAL A 195 21.45 -0.07 -5.90
CA VAL A 195 20.90 -1.43 -6.04
C VAL A 195 20.69 -2.09 -4.68
N ASN A 196 21.64 -1.96 -3.76
CA ASN A 196 21.52 -2.50 -2.41
C ASN A 196 20.39 -1.84 -1.61
N GLN A 197 20.23 -0.53 -1.74
CA GLN A 197 19.11 0.19 -1.14
C GLN A 197 17.79 -0.28 -1.74
N PHE A 198 17.72 -0.41 -3.07
CA PHE A 198 16.54 -0.91 -3.78
C PHE A 198 16.09 -2.28 -3.27
N TRP A 199 17.00 -3.23 -3.05
CA TRP A 199 16.61 -4.54 -2.53
C TRP A 199 16.00 -4.50 -1.13
N ASN A 200 16.52 -3.63 -0.24
CA ASN A 200 15.92 -3.43 1.07
C ASN A 200 14.51 -2.81 0.96
N GLU A 201 14.33 -1.85 0.07
CA GLU A 201 13.00 -1.26 -0.21
C GLU A 201 12.02 -2.34 -0.68
N VAL A 202 12.46 -3.22 -1.58
CA VAL A 202 11.63 -4.33 -2.10
C VAL A 202 11.24 -5.33 -1.02
N ILE A 203 12.13 -5.67 -0.08
CA ILE A 203 11.75 -6.52 1.07
C ILE A 203 10.59 -5.90 1.86
N GLY A 204 10.63 -4.58 2.09
CA GLY A 204 9.52 -3.86 2.72
C GLY A 204 8.21 -3.90 1.92
N LEU A 205 8.28 -4.05 0.59
CA LEU A 205 7.09 -4.26 -0.23
C LEU A 205 6.55 -5.67 -0.07
N LEU A 206 7.45 -6.64 -0.12
CA LEU A 206 7.14 -8.05 -0.02
C LEU A 206 6.61 -8.43 1.37
N SER A 207 7.03 -7.73 2.43
CA SER A 207 6.53 -7.96 3.80
C SER A 207 5.04 -7.70 3.98
N SER A 208 4.43 -6.91 3.09
CA SER A 208 2.99 -6.68 3.09
C SER A 208 2.17 -7.85 2.50
N ILE A 209 2.83 -8.82 1.86
CA ILE A 209 2.19 -9.97 1.20
C ILE A 209 2.21 -11.17 2.15
N GLU A 210 1.04 -11.68 2.55
CA GLU A 210 0.87 -12.77 3.52
C GLU A 210 1.77 -13.98 3.24
N ARG A 211 1.84 -14.40 1.97
CA ARG A 211 2.61 -15.57 1.53
C ARG A 211 4.12 -15.39 1.65
N VAL A 212 4.60 -14.15 1.72
CA VAL A 212 6.03 -13.82 1.81
C VAL A 212 6.42 -13.38 3.22
N ALA A 213 5.45 -12.98 4.05
CA ALA A 213 5.70 -12.57 5.44
C ALA A 213 6.45 -13.65 6.26
N SER A 214 6.18 -14.94 5.99
CA SER A 214 6.88 -16.07 6.64
C SER A 214 8.31 -16.31 6.14
N LEU A 215 8.74 -15.62 5.08
CA LEU A 215 10.04 -15.78 4.44
C LEU A 215 10.95 -14.55 4.63
N LEU A 216 10.49 -13.51 5.34
CA LEU A 216 11.21 -12.24 5.42
C LEU A 216 12.64 -12.41 5.94
N ASP A 217 12.83 -13.16 7.02
CA ASP A 217 14.16 -13.43 7.58
C ASP A 217 15.08 -14.08 6.53
N GLU A 218 14.56 -15.00 5.72
CA GLU A 218 15.31 -15.67 4.65
C GLU A 218 15.69 -14.69 3.54
N LEU A 219 14.75 -13.83 3.13
CA LEU A 219 15.00 -12.80 2.12
C LEU A 219 16.06 -11.79 2.59
N GLU A 220 15.98 -11.34 3.83
CA GLU A 220 16.96 -10.42 4.44
C GLU A 220 18.35 -11.06 4.54
N MET A 221 18.41 -12.32 4.98
CA MET A 221 19.66 -13.10 5.01
C MET A 221 20.27 -13.26 3.62
N SER A 222 19.44 -13.50 2.60
CA SER A 222 19.91 -13.69 1.22
C SER A 222 20.58 -12.43 0.65
N LEU A 223 20.13 -11.22 1.01
CA LEU A 223 20.79 -9.97 0.64
C LEU A 223 22.14 -9.80 1.32
N THR A 224 22.28 -10.28 2.55
CA THR A 224 23.54 -10.21 3.29
C THR A 224 24.57 -11.17 2.68
N MET A 225 24.15 -12.40 2.34
CA MET A 225 25.01 -13.38 1.66
C MET A 225 25.39 -12.99 0.23
N ALA A 226 24.52 -12.25 -0.47
CA ALA A 226 24.81 -11.74 -1.81
C ALA A 226 25.89 -10.65 -1.80
N LYS A 227 26.02 -9.89 -0.70
CA LYS A 227 27.06 -8.87 -0.51
C LYS A 227 28.43 -9.49 -0.24
N ASP A 228 28.49 -10.60 0.48
CA ASP A 228 29.75 -11.28 0.85
C ASP A 228 30.41 -12.04 -0.32
N LYS A 229 29.73 -12.18 -1.46
CA LYS A 229 30.20 -12.92 -2.65
C LYS A 229 30.67 -12.02 -3.82
N LYS A 230 30.63 -10.70 -3.67
CA LYS A 230 31.14 -9.74 -4.67
C LYS A 230 32.44 -9.10 -4.21
#